data_AF-A0AGQ4-F1
#
_entry.id   AF-A0AGQ4-F1
#
_cell.length_a   1.000
_cell.length_b   1.000
_cell.length_c   1.000
_cell.angle_alpha   90.00
_cell.angle_beta   90.00
_cell.angle_gamma   90.00
#
_symmetry.space_group_name_H-M   'P 1'
#
loop_
_entity.id
_entity.type
_entity.pdbx_description
1 polymer ?
#
loop_
_entity_poly.entity_id
_entity_poly.type
_entity_poly.pdbx_seq_one_letter_code
_entity_poly.pdbx_strand_id
1 'polypeptide(L)'
;MSNRVTSIALKEQQLGAKIKATVKEEREIYVEGKRVPCRIFTASSPIHPDFEIIVPNLRNSQRFEGRKEVELKDATLVPSAKRNNIGTASRTLELQVFAKQLITLN
;
A
#
# COMPACT_ATOMS: atom_id res chain seq x y z
N MET A 1 20.58 -2.79 17.97
CA MET A 1 19.21 -3.30 18.23
C MET A 1 18.44 -3.27 16.92
N SER A 2 18.10 -4.43 16.35
CA SER A 2 17.36 -4.47 15.09
C SER A 2 15.86 -4.28 15.39
N ASN A 3 15.28 -3.20 14.87
CA ASN A 3 13.83 -3.08 14.79
C ASN A 3 13.35 -4.08 13.73
N ARG A 4 13.24 -5.36 14.09
CA ARG A 4 12.55 -6.35 13.27
C ARG A 4 11.06 -6.04 13.36
N VAL A 5 10.64 -5.12 12.51
CA VAL A 5 9.25 -4.90 12.21
C VAL A 5 8.73 -6.16 11.52
N THR A 6 8.05 -7.02 12.29
CA THR A 6 7.33 -8.18 11.78
C THR A 6 6.18 -7.66 10.92
N SER A 7 6.29 -7.83 9.60
CA SER A 7 5.14 -7.65 8.70
C SER A 7 4.02 -8.58 9.13
N ILE A 8 2.81 -8.04 9.27
CA ILE A 8 1.63 -8.84 9.65
C ILE A 8 0.93 -9.20 8.35
N ALA A 9 0.85 -10.48 8.03
CA ALA A 9 0.04 -10.94 6.91
C ALA A 9 -1.43 -10.57 7.16
N LEU A 10 -2.03 -9.83 6.22
CA LEU A 10 -3.43 -9.47 6.31
C LEU A 10 -4.27 -10.66 5.86
N LYS A 11 -5.21 -11.06 6.72
CA LYS A 11 -6.33 -11.89 6.24
C LYS A 11 -7.28 -11.00 5.45
N GLU A 12 -7.90 -11.53 4.41
CA GLU A 12 -8.77 -10.81 3.46
C GLU A 12 -9.83 -9.90 4.12
N GLN A 13 -10.25 -10.22 5.34
CA GLN A 13 -11.28 -9.46 6.07
C GLN A 13 -10.76 -8.23 6.85
N GLN A 14 -9.45 -8.06 7.03
CA GLN A 14 -8.92 -7.00 7.90
C GLN A 14 -8.85 -5.61 7.23
N LEU A 15 -8.74 -5.57 5.89
CA LEU A 15 -8.86 -4.33 5.13
C LEU A 15 -10.31 -4.00 4.78
N GLY A 16 -11.25 -4.92 5.00
CA GLY A 16 -12.63 -4.81 4.56
C GLY A 16 -12.82 -5.21 3.09
N ALA A 17 -14.08 -5.46 2.72
CA ALA A 17 -14.46 -5.76 1.35
C ALA A 17 -14.52 -4.47 0.49
N LYS A 18 -14.50 -4.63 -0.85
CA LYS A 18 -14.68 -3.54 -1.83
C LYS A 18 -13.66 -2.41 -1.70
N ILE A 19 -12.38 -2.77 -1.73
CA ILE A 19 -11.29 -1.79 -1.70
C ILE A 19 -11.35 -0.98 -2.99
N LYS A 20 -11.38 0.35 -2.87
CA LYS A 20 -11.33 1.27 -3.99
C LYS A 20 -10.00 2.01 -4.00
N ALA A 21 -9.29 1.99 -5.11
CA ALA A 21 -7.98 2.59 -5.24
C ALA A 21 -7.87 3.52 -6.46
N THR A 22 -6.92 4.44 -6.41
CA THR A 22 -6.49 5.32 -7.51
C THR A 22 -4.97 5.35 -7.55
N VAL A 23 -4.39 5.35 -8.75
CA VAL A 23 -2.93 5.49 -8.93
C VAL A 23 -2.49 6.84 -8.40
N LYS A 24 -1.52 6.84 -7.48
CA LYS A 24 -0.93 8.06 -6.92
C LYS A 24 0.37 8.41 -7.63
N GLU A 25 1.35 7.52 -7.58
CA GLU A 25 2.69 7.72 -8.14
C GLU A 25 3.41 6.39 -8.39
N GLU A 26 4.49 6.45 -9.15
CA GLU A 26 5.47 5.37 -9.29
C GLU A 26 6.81 5.86 -8.74
N ARG A 27 7.46 5.08 -7.87
CA ARG A 27 8.78 5.42 -7.32
C ARG A 27 9.53 4.19 -6.87
N GLU A 28 10.85 4.30 -6.77
CA GLU A 28 11.66 3.27 -6.11
C GLU A 28 11.48 3.35 -4.59
N ILE A 29 11.28 2.19 -3.96
CA ILE A 29 11.19 2.04 -2.51
C ILE A 29 12.17 0.96 -2.07
N TYR A 30 12.77 1.14 -0.89
CA TYR A 30 13.56 0.10 -0.27
C TYR A 30 12.65 -0.97 0.36
N VAL A 31 12.66 -2.17 -0.22
CA VAL A 31 12.00 -3.37 0.31
C VAL A 31 13.10 -4.35 0.71
N GLU A 32 13.18 -4.69 2.00
CA GLU A 32 14.20 -5.61 2.54
C GLU A 32 15.66 -5.22 2.15
N GLY A 33 15.94 -3.92 2.15
CA GLY A 33 17.27 -3.38 1.81
C GLY A 33 17.57 -3.27 0.31
N LYS A 34 16.65 -3.69 -0.58
CA LYS A 34 16.79 -3.55 -2.03
C LYS A 34 15.89 -2.44 -2.56
N ARG A 35 16.39 -1.62 -3.50
CA ARG A 35 15.56 -0.67 -4.24
C ARG A 35 14.70 -1.44 -5.24
N VAL A 36 13.39 -1.27 -5.14
CA VAL A 36 12.41 -1.91 -6.02
C VAL A 36 11.50 -0.83 -6.61
N PRO A 37 11.30 -0.79 -7.93
CA PRO A 37 10.30 0.10 -8.52
C PRO A 37 8.91 -0.35 -8.09
N CYS A 38 8.16 0.55 -7.48
CA CYS A 38 6.83 0.27 -6.94
C CYS A 38 5.80 1.23 -7.54
N ARG A 39 4.58 0.74 -7.70
CA ARG A 39 3.40 1.58 -7.94
C ARG A 39 2.66 1.78 -6.63
N ILE A 40 2.33 3.04 -6.34
CA ILE A 40 1.65 3.45 -5.13
C ILE A 40 0.23 3.89 -5.48
N PHE A 41 -0.71 3.44 -4.66
CA PHE A 41 -2.12 3.77 -4.79
C PHE A 41 -2.63 4.42 -3.51
N THR A 42 -3.48 5.43 -3.65
CA THR A 42 -4.35 5.86 -2.56
C THR A 42 -5.59 5.00 -2.59
N ALA A 43 -5.98 4.44 -1.45
CA ALA A 43 -7.06 3.49 -1.34
C ALA A 43 -7.97 3.75 -0.15
N SER A 44 -9.18 3.22 -0.22
CA SER A 44 -10.13 3.21 0.88
C SER A 44 -10.96 1.94 0.85
N SER A 45 -11.51 1.59 2.00
CA SER A 45 -12.55 0.59 2.17
C SER A 45 -13.61 1.11 3.13
N PRO A 46 -14.73 0.38 3.32
CA PRO A 46 -15.71 0.74 4.35
C PRO A 46 -15.15 0.78 5.77
N ILE A 47 -14.07 0.04 6.04
CA ILE A 47 -13.45 -0.06 7.38
C ILE A 47 -12.32 0.96 7.53
N HIS A 48 -11.54 1.19 6.46
CA HIS A 48 -10.40 2.09 6.47
C HIS A 48 -10.60 3.20 5.42
N PRO A 49 -10.94 4.43 5.84
CA PRO A 49 -11.33 5.48 4.91
C PRO A 49 -10.19 5.98 4.03
N ASP A 50 -8.93 5.82 4.46
CA ASP A 50 -7.77 6.27 3.69
C ASP A 50 -6.49 5.49 4.06
N PHE A 51 -5.87 4.84 3.08
CA PHE A 51 -4.62 4.10 3.25
C PHE A 51 -3.83 4.02 1.94
N GLU A 52 -2.52 3.77 2.02
CA GLU A 52 -1.70 3.55 0.83
C GLU A 52 -1.52 2.06 0.55
N ILE A 53 -1.55 1.70 -0.72
CA ILE A 53 -1.16 0.38 -1.20
C ILE A 53 0.13 0.53 -2.00
N ILE A 54 1.13 -0.25 -1.63
CA ILE A 54 2.42 -0.32 -2.30
C ILE A 54 2.49 -1.68 -3.01
N VAL A 55 2.64 -1.64 -4.33
CA VAL A 55 2.79 -2.84 -5.15
C VAL A 55 4.18 -2.84 -5.79
N PRO A 56 5.05 -3.81 -5.46
CA PRO A 56 6.39 -3.91 -6.04
C PRO A 56 6.30 -4.39 -7.48
N ASN A 57 7.28 -4.04 -8.29
CA ASN A 57 7.36 -4.39 -9.71
C ASN A 57 6.17 -3.85 -10.51
N LEU A 58 6.44 -2.95 -11.45
CA LEU A 58 5.41 -2.29 -12.24
C LEU A 58 4.52 -3.24 -13.07
N ARG A 59 4.93 -4.50 -13.25
CA ARG A 59 4.12 -5.55 -13.91
C ARG A 59 3.06 -6.18 -13.01
N ASN A 60 3.19 -6.05 -11.69
CA ASN A 60 2.28 -6.66 -10.72
C ASN A 60 1.02 -5.81 -10.47
N SER A 61 0.89 -4.68 -11.15
CA SER A 61 -0.34 -3.92 -11.20
C SER A 61 -0.44 -3.22 -12.54
N GLN A 62 -1.66 -2.94 -12.99
CA GLN A 62 -1.86 -2.07 -14.14
C GLN A 62 -2.01 -0.63 -13.69
N ARG A 63 -1.58 0.31 -14.54
CA ARG A 63 -1.97 1.71 -14.40
C ARG A 63 -3.42 1.84 -14.87
N PHE A 64 -4.22 2.62 -14.15
CA PHE A 64 -5.59 2.91 -14.52
C PHE A 64 -5.96 4.33 -14.10
N GLU A 65 -6.98 4.88 -14.77
CA GLU A 65 -7.51 6.19 -14.49
C GLU A 65 -8.71 6.11 -13.54
N GLY A 66 -8.88 7.15 -12.73
CA GLY A 66 -9.98 7.29 -11.78
C GLY A 66 -9.86 6.37 -10.55
N ARG A 67 -10.99 6.22 -9.85
CA ARG A 67 -11.10 5.38 -8.67
C ARG A 67 -11.82 4.08 -9.03
N LYS A 68 -11.12 2.96 -8.90
CA LYS A 68 -11.62 1.63 -9.30
C LYS A 68 -11.64 0.68 -8.12
N GLU A 69 -12.54 -0.30 -8.17
CA GLU A 69 -12.51 -1.41 -7.23
C GLU A 69 -11.35 -2.34 -7.56
N VAL A 70 -10.64 -2.81 -6.53
CA VAL A 70 -9.41 -3.58 -6.69
C VAL A 70 -9.36 -4.75 -5.73
N GLU A 71 -8.66 -5.79 -6.16
CA GLU A 71 -8.32 -6.95 -5.35
C GLU A 71 -6.81 -6.98 -5.08
N LEU A 72 -6.42 -7.29 -3.84
CA LEU A 72 -5.02 -7.41 -3.43
C LEU A 72 -4.66 -8.87 -3.23
N LYS A 73 -3.58 -9.32 -3.86
CA LYS A 73 -3.01 -10.66 -3.63
C LYS A 73 -1.79 -10.57 -2.72
N ASP A 74 -1.71 -11.48 -1.76
CA ASP A 74 -0.66 -11.58 -0.74
C ASP A 74 -0.41 -10.23 -0.04
N ALA A 75 -1.47 -9.65 0.53
CA ALA A 75 -1.39 -8.37 1.23
C ALA A 75 -0.81 -8.52 2.64
N THR A 76 0.03 -7.57 3.02
CA THR A 76 0.65 -7.49 4.35
C THR A 76 0.58 -6.05 4.86
N LEU A 77 0.33 -5.88 6.16
CA LEU A 77 0.50 -4.58 6.79
C LEU A 77 1.98 -4.30 6.97
N VAL A 78 2.37 -3.11 6.53
CA VAL A 78 3.71 -2.60 6.77
C VAL A 78 3.58 -1.39 7.68
N PRO A 79 4.19 -1.43 8.87
CA PRO A 79 4.29 -0.25 9.72
C PRO A 79 5.00 0.86 8.96
N SER A 80 4.33 2.00 8.81
CA SER A 80 4.92 3.13 8.11
C SER A 80 6.11 3.66 8.91
N ALA A 81 7.31 3.58 8.32
CA ALA A 81 8.54 4.10 8.92
C ALA A 81 8.59 5.63 8.99
N LYS A 82 7.53 6.36 8.59
CA LYS A 82 7.48 7.83 8.59
C LYS A 82 7.18 8.46 9.96
N ARG A 83 7.51 7.78 11.08
CA ARG A 83 7.53 8.41 12.42
C ARG A 83 8.69 9.39 12.65
N ASN A 84 9.58 9.59 11.67
CA ASN A 84 10.81 10.39 11.84
C ASN A 84 10.85 11.75 11.10
N ASN A 85 9.71 12.36 10.77
CA ASN A 85 9.71 13.79 10.38
C ASN A 85 9.28 14.66 11.56
N ILE A 86 10.25 15.01 12.41
CA ILE A 86 10.17 16.21 13.27
C ILE A 86 9.97 17.40 12.32
N GLY A 87 8.78 17.99 12.31
CA GLY A 87 8.59 19.38 11.85
C GLY A 87 7.85 19.67 10.55
N THR A 88 7.11 18.76 9.91
CA THR A 88 6.24 19.16 8.78
C THR A 88 4.89 18.41 8.78
N ALA A 89 3.81 19.19 8.73
CA ALA A 89 2.40 18.79 8.79
C ALA A 89 1.92 18.02 7.55
N SER A 90 2.60 16.95 7.16
CA SER A 90 2.09 16.04 6.15
C SER A 90 1.09 15.12 6.83
N ARG A 91 -0.20 15.23 6.50
CA ARG A 91 -1.21 14.21 6.83
C ARG A 91 -0.77 12.87 6.24
N THR A 92 0.00 12.11 6.99
CA THR A 92 0.43 10.76 6.62
C THR A 92 -0.74 9.82 6.86
N LEU A 93 -1.14 9.10 5.81
CA LEU A 93 -2.08 8.00 5.94
C LEU A 93 -1.48 6.99 6.91
N GLU A 94 -2.22 6.73 8.00
CA GLU A 94 -1.71 5.97 9.14
C GLU A 94 -1.43 4.49 8.79
N LEU A 95 -2.00 4.02 7.67
CA LEU A 95 -1.95 2.64 7.21
C LEU A 95 -1.26 2.51 5.84
N GLN A 96 -0.25 1.64 5.79
CA GLN A 96 0.38 1.23 4.54
C GLN A 96 0.25 -0.29 4.38
N VAL A 97 -0.20 -0.69 3.20
CA VAL A 97 -0.38 -2.08 2.80
C VAL A 97 0.63 -2.39 1.71
N PHE A 98 1.38 -3.47 1.88
CA PHE A 98 2.19 -4.01 0.81
C PHE A 98 1.48 -5.22 0.22
N ALA A 99 1.19 -5.19 -1.07
CA ALA A 99 0.54 -6.29 -1.78
C ALA A 99 1.46 -6.76 -2.91
N LYS A 100 1.61 -8.07 -3.06
CA LYS A 100 2.44 -8.63 -4.14
C LYS A 100 1.87 -8.30 -5.51
N GLN A 101 0.54 -8.28 -5.63
CA GLN A 101 -0.17 -7.94 -6.86
C GLN A 101 -1.46 -7.16 -6.55
N LEU A 102 -1.84 -6.26 -7.46
CA LEU A 102 -3.13 -5.57 -7.45
C LEU A 102 -3.83 -5.80 -8.78
N ILE A 103 -5.08 -6.25 -8.71
CA ILE A 103 -5.93 -6.54 -9.86
C ILE A 103 -7.11 -5.56 -9.84
N THR A 104 -7.35 -4.90 -10.96
CA THR A 104 -8.53 -4.05 -11.14
C THR A 104 -9.75 -4.93 -11.40
N LEU A 105 -10.83 -4.70 -10.65
CA LEU A 105 -12.12 -5.34 -10.91
C LEU A 105 -12.91 -4.44 -11.86
N ASN A 106 -13.48 -5.03 -12.91
CA ASN A 106 -14.35 -4.35 -13.88
C ASN A 106 -15.80 -4.36 -13.42
#